data_AF-A0AAU9M570-F1
#
_entry.id   AF-A0AAU9M570-F1
#
_cell.length_a   1.000
_cell.length_b   1.000
_cell.length_c   1.000
_cell.angle_alpha   90.00
_cell.angle_beta   90.00
_cell.angle_gamma   90.00
#
_symmetry.space_group_name_H-M   'P 1'
#
loop_
_entity.id
_entity.type
_entity.pdbx_description
1 polymer ?
#
loop_
_entity_poly.entity_id
_entity_poly.type
_entity_poly.pdbx_seq_one_letter_code
_entity_poly.pdbx_strand_id
1 'polypeptide(L)'
;MDDAEGYEINRQTQLHTKQALLDTDVFIEILSRTSLKTFHIIRCTSKHLEKLTYNNHALDLFKGKNNVLHGVIVQQKKVWGSIERKFVSSCGSINFDIGCIPNSCTILATSLNGLILGECDCPDEYLKKFLFICKLTTLDCRTLPFPIYKYIAVKFAMVVMCSNPLHFKIIRLSYAESDDVTNDHDYENFRLELFQSTTWEWRDLGNIRLPYSVHPVSDEAIISKGVVYILLLNYQIL
;
A
#
# COMPACT_ATOMS: atom_id res chain seq x y z
N MET A 1 55.14 30.52 0.52
CA MET A 1 55.06 29.36 1.43
C MET A 1 53.61 28.91 1.36
N ASP A 2 53.12 28.59 0.15
CA ASP A 2 51.68 28.65 -0.17
C ASP A 2 51.19 27.50 -1.08
N ASP A 3 52.05 26.55 -1.43
CA ASP A 3 51.69 25.45 -2.37
C ASP A 3 51.38 24.12 -1.66
N ALA A 4 51.56 24.04 -0.33
CA ALA A 4 51.27 22.84 0.45
C ALA A 4 49.81 22.81 0.96
N GLU A 5 49.24 23.96 1.37
CA GLU A 5 47.85 24.04 1.86
C GLU A 5 46.81 23.78 0.76
N GLY A 6 47.07 24.24 -0.47
CA GLY A 6 46.17 24.00 -1.60
C GLY A 6 46.04 22.53 -2.01
N TYR A 7 47.06 21.71 -1.74
CA TYR A 7 47.06 20.27 -2.08
C TYR A 7 46.38 19.43 -0.99
N GLU A 8 46.51 19.83 0.28
CA GLU A 8 45.88 19.19 1.44
C GLU A 8 44.35 19.41 1.44
N ILE A 9 43.89 20.62 1.13
CA ILE A 9 42.46 20.98 1.05
C ILE A 9 41.78 20.24 -0.10
N ASN A 10 42.45 20.06 -1.24
CA ASN A 10 41.90 19.34 -2.38
C ASN A 10 41.82 17.82 -2.11
N ARG A 11 42.77 17.25 -1.36
CA ARG A 11 42.68 15.86 -0.87
C ARG A 11 41.60 15.68 0.18
N GLN A 12 41.45 16.59 1.14
CA GLN A 12 40.38 16.52 2.15
C GLN A 12 39.00 16.72 1.54
N THR A 13 38.86 17.58 0.54
CA THR A 13 37.59 17.77 -0.21
C THR A 13 37.29 16.57 -1.10
N GLN A 14 38.30 15.95 -1.74
CA GLN A 14 38.12 14.68 -2.47
C GLN A 14 37.84 13.48 -1.54
N LEU A 15 38.40 13.43 -0.33
CA LEU A 15 38.09 12.41 0.68
C LEU A 15 36.70 12.61 1.29
N HIS A 16 36.30 13.84 1.62
CA HIS A 16 34.95 14.14 2.14
C HIS A 16 33.86 13.90 1.09
N THR A 17 34.14 14.14 -0.19
CA THR A 17 33.21 13.81 -1.28
C THR A 17 33.18 12.30 -1.56
N LYS A 18 34.29 11.58 -1.33
CA LYS A 18 34.33 10.10 -1.36
C LYS A 18 33.57 9.44 -0.21
N GLN A 19 33.40 10.12 0.91
CA GLN A 19 32.75 9.56 2.11
C GLN A 19 31.23 9.83 2.16
N ALA A 20 30.72 10.71 1.28
CA ALA A 20 29.29 11.03 1.15
C ALA A 20 28.57 10.27 0.01
N LEU A 21 29.30 9.49 -0.78
CA LEU A 21 28.75 8.53 -1.75
C LEU A 21 29.09 7.13 -1.23
N LEU A 22 28.30 6.64 -0.28
CA LEU A 22 28.12 5.19 -0.22
C LEU A 22 27.70 4.80 -1.64
N ASP A 23 28.52 3.98 -2.31
CA ASP A 23 28.40 3.73 -3.74
C ASP A 23 26.96 3.42 -4.08
N THR A 24 26.44 4.01 -5.16
CA THR A 24 25.03 3.82 -5.55
C THR A 24 24.74 2.32 -5.67
N ASP A 25 25.73 1.55 -6.10
CA ASP A 25 25.70 0.09 -6.17
C ASP A 25 25.56 -0.60 -4.81
N VAL A 26 26.19 -0.07 -3.75
CA VAL A 26 26.02 -0.59 -2.38
C VAL A 26 24.60 -0.34 -1.89
N PHE A 27 24.03 0.84 -2.14
CA PHE A 27 22.63 1.10 -1.80
C PHE A 27 21.67 0.21 -2.58
N ILE A 28 21.92 -0.01 -3.87
CA ILE A 28 21.14 -0.93 -4.70
C ILE A 28 21.24 -2.36 -4.16
N GLU A 29 22.44 -2.80 -3.78
CA GLU A 29 22.67 -4.12 -3.19
C GLU A 29 21.89 -4.29 -1.88
N ILE A 30 21.93 -3.29 -0.99
CA ILE A 30 21.16 -3.27 0.26
C ILE A 30 19.66 -3.31 -0.06
N LEU A 31 19.17 -2.42 -0.91
CA LEU A 31 17.76 -2.35 -1.31
C LEU A 31 17.29 -3.70 -1.84
N SER A 32 18.08 -4.34 -2.71
CA SER A 32 17.74 -5.63 -3.32
C SER A 32 17.53 -6.77 -2.33
N ARG A 33 18.04 -6.67 -1.10
CA ARG A 33 17.91 -7.69 -0.04
C ARG A 33 16.89 -7.34 1.04
N THR A 34 16.25 -6.18 0.93
CA THR A 34 15.29 -5.69 1.92
C THR A 34 13.85 -6.09 1.57
N SER A 35 12.85 -5.62 2.33
CA SER A 35 11.43 -5.79 2.01
C SER A 35 10.83 -4.54 1.36
N LEU A 36 9.70 -4.67 0.65
CA LEU A 36 8.97 -3.50 0.14
C LEU A 36 8.53 -2.52 1.24
N LYS A 37 8.26 -3.02 2.45
CA LYS A 37 8.03 -2.16 3.62
C LYS A 37 9.23 -1.27 3.93
N THR A 38 10.45 -1.82 3.79
CA THR A 38 11.70 -1.07 3.96
C THR A 38 11.88 -0.02 2.86
N PHE A 39 11.44 -0.31 1.62
CA PHE A 39 11.45 0.68 0.54
C PHE A 39 10.60 1.90 0.89
N HIS A 40 9.42 1.69 1.47
CA HIS A 40 8.55 2.79 1.89
C HIS A 40 9.24 3.70 2.91
N ILE A 41 9.89 3.11 3.92
CA ILE A 41 10.65 3.87 4.92
C ILE A 41 11.79 4.65 4.25
N ILE A 42 12.58 4.00 3.38
CA ILE A 42 13.73 4.61 2.69
C ILE A 42 13.31 5.78 1.78
N ARG A 43 12.14 5.71 1.13
CA ARG A 43 11.62 6.83 0.32
C ARG A 43 11.42 8.10 1.14
N CYS A 44 11.10 7.97 2.42
CA CYS A 44 10.88 9.09 3.32
C CYS A 44 12.17 9.69 3.89
N THR A 45 13.34 9.04 3.74
CA THR A 45 14.58 9.51 4.36
C THR A 45 15.37 10.47 3.47
N SER A 46 15.32 10.32 2.15
CA SER A 46 16.09 11.15 1.21
C SER A 46 15.53 11.09 -0.20
N LYS A 47 15.48 12.25 -0.90
CA LYS A 47 15.09 12.33 -2.32
C LYS A 47 15.99 11.50 -3.25
N HIS A 48 17.25 11.30 -2.88
CA HIS A 48 18.17 10.47 -3.66
C HIS A 48 17.80 8.99 -3.55
N LEU A 49 17.57 8.52 -2.32
CA LEU A 49 17.18 7.14 -2.05
C LEU A 49 15.77 6.84 -2.57
N GLU A 50 14.86 7.80 -2.48
CA GLU A 50 13.54 7.74 -3.12
C GLU A 50 13.67 7.40 -4.60
N LYS A 51 14.46 8.17 -5.37
CA LYS A 51 14.71 7.91 -6.79
C LYS A 51 15.31 6.52 -7.03
N LEU A 52 16.22 6.08 -6.17
CA LEU A 52 16.82 4.75 -6.24
C LEU A 52 15.79 3.62 -6.08
N THR A 53 14.76 3.80 -5.27
CA THR A 53 13.69 2.78 -5.12
C THR A 53 12.82 2.60 -6.36
N TYR A 54 12.88 3.52 -7.32
CA TYR A 54 12.20 3.44 -8.62
C TYR A 54 13.15 3.07 -9.77
N ASN A 55 14.44 2.89 -9.48
CA ASN A 55 15.43 2.51 -10.48
C ASN A 55 15.18 1.06 -10.97
N ASN A 56 15.12 0.86 -12.29
CA ASN A 56 14.83 -0.45 -12.88
C ASN A 56 15.86 -1.51 -12.47
N HIS A 57 17.16 -1.19 -12.48
CA HIS A 57 18.22 -2.12 -12.07
C HIS A 57 18.07 -2.54 -10.60
N ALA A 58 17.73 -1.59 -9.72
CA ALA A 58 17.48 -1.89 -8.32
C ALA A 58 16.25 -2.79 -8.12
N LEU A 59 15.17 -2.53 -8.86
CA LEU A 59 13.95 -3.35 -8.85
C LEU A 59 14.20 -4.76 -9.41
N ASP A 60 15.01 -4.90 -10.45
CA ASP A 60 15.30 -6.20 -11.05
C ASP A 60 16.17 -7.07 -10.13
N LEU A 61 17.19 -6.48 -9.48
CA LEU A 61 17.97 -7.16 -8.44
C LEU A 61 17.11 -7.56 -7.25
N PHE A 62 16.21 -6.66 -6.80
CA PHE A 62 15.26 -6.96 -5.74
C PHE A 62 14.37 -8.15 -6.11
N LYS A 63 13.80 -8.16 -7.32
CA LYS A 63 12.93 -9.25 -7.78
C LYS A 63 13.65 -10.58 -7.79
N GLY A 64 14.88 -10.61 -8.34
CA GLY A 64 15.69 -11.83 -8.40
C GLY A 64 16.02 -12.39 -7.04
N LYS A 65 16.38 -11.54 -6.06
CA LYS A 65 16.75 -11.99 -4.71
C LYS A 65 15.57 -12.33 -3.81
N ASN A 66 14.40 -11.76 -4.06
CA ASN A 66 13.19 -11.97 -3.25
C ASN A 66 12.21 -12.96 -3.89
N ASN A 67 12.64 -13.75 -4.90
CA ASN A 67 11.81 -14.73 -5.60
C ASN A 67 10.50 -14.13 -6.15
N VAL A 68 10.55 -12.89 -6.66
CA VAL A 68 9.38 -12.26 -7.28
C VAL A 68 9.19 -12.87 -8.67
N LEU A 69 8.21 -13.78 -8.77
CA LEU A 69 7.99 -14.63 -9.96
C LEU A 69 7.50 -13.85 -11.19
N HIS A 70 6.65 -12.85 -11.02
CA HIS A 70 5.96 -12.18 -12.15
C HIS A 70 6.23 -10.68 -12.26
N GLY A 71 6.36 -9.95 -11.15
CA GLY A 71 6.61 -8.51 -11.19
C GLY A 71 6.02 -7.75 -10.00
N VAL A 72 5.96 -6.43 -10.10
CA VAL A 72 5.44 -5.52 -9.06
C VAL A 72 4.42 -4.56 -9.69
N ILE A 73 3.28 -4.34 -9.04
CA ILE A 73 2.34 -3.27 -9.40
C ILE A 73 2.72 -2.01 -8.64
N VAL A 74 3.07 -0.95 -9.35
CA VAL A 74 3.31 0.37 -8.79
C VAL A 74 2.07 1.23 -9.02
N GLN A 75 1.52 1.76 -7.95
CA GLN A 75 0.39 2.69 -7.97
C GLN A 75 0.86 4.05 -7.46
N GLN A 76 0.57 5.11 -8.22
CA GLN A 76 0.82 6.48 -7.81
C GLN A 76 -0.47 7.29 -7.87
N LYS A 77 -0.78 7.97 -6.77
CA LYS A 77 -1.85 8.97 -6.72
C LYS A 77 -1.30 10.32 -7.18
N LYS A 78 -1.88 10.91 -8.21
CA LYS A 78 -1.50 12.25 -8.68
C LYS A 78 -2.13 13.32 -7.78
N VAL A 79 -1.45 14.47 -7.66
CA VAL A 79 -1.88 15.60 -6.82
C VAL A 79 -3.25 16.16 -7.26
N TRP A 80 -3.55 16.08 -8.57
CA TRP A 80 -4.76 16.62 -9.18
C TRP A 80 -5.43 15.60 -10.13
N GLY A 81 -5.73 14.40 -9.64
CA GLY A 81 -6.58 13.47 -10.40
C GLY A 81 -6.16 12.01 -10.35
N SER A 82 -6.37 11.35 -11.50
CA SER A 82 -6.41 9.90 -11.69
C SER A 82 -5.22 9.15 -11.12
N ILE A 83 -5.48 7.89 -10.76
CA ILE A 83 -4.46 6.96 -10.31
C ILE A 83 -3.73 6.42 -11.53
N GLU A 84 -2.41 6.57 -11.52
CA GLU A 84 -1.55 5.92 -12.50
C GLU A 84 -1.06 4.59 -11.93
N ARG A 85 -1.25 3.52 -12.70
CA ARG A 85 -0.75 2.19 -12.36
C ARG A 85 0.17 1.70 -13.46
N LYS A 86 1.29 1.14 -13.04
CA LYS A 86 2.24 0.48 -13.93
C LYS A 86 2.62 -0.87 -13.35
N PHE A 87 2.45 -1.92 -14.14
CA PHE A 87 3.07 -3.19 -13.83
C PHE A 87 4.52 -3.19 -14.31
N VAL A 88 5.41 -3.57 -13.42
CA VAL A 88 6.83 -3.73 -13.70
C VAL A 88 7.12 -5.24 -13.67
N SER A 89 7.12 -5.84 -14.86
CA SER A 89 7.41 -7.27 -15.08
C SER A 89 8.79 -7.64 -14.53
N SER A 90 8.96 -8.89 -14.10
CA SER A 90 10.26 -9.45 -13.75
C SER A 90 11.08 -9.78 -15.00
N CYS A 91 12.40 -9.74 -14.91
CA CYS A 91 13.27 -10.10 -16.03
C CYS A 91 13.06 -11.59 -16.36
N GLY A 92 12.62 -11.89 -17.58
CA GLY A 92 12.32 -13.25 -18.03
C GLY A 92 10.91 -13.76 -17.73
N SER A 93 10.03 -12.97 -17.11
CA SER A 93 8.62 -13.35 -17.00
C SER A 93 7.85 -13.00 -18.28
N ILE A 94 6.97 -13.91 -18.70
CA ILE A 94 5.95 -13.68 -19.73
C ILE A 94 5.17 -12.42 -19.30
N ASN A 95 4.92 -11.50 -20.23
CA ASN A 95 4.09 -10.31 -19.99
C ASN A 95 2.81 -10.73 -19.26
N PHE A 96 2.77 -10.47 -17.96
CA PHE A 96 1.62 -10.80 -17.14
C PHE A 96 0.58 -9.73 -17.39
N ASP A 97 -0.44 -10.07 -18.18
CA ASP A 97 -1.52 -9.15 -18.48
C ASP A 97 -2.41 -8.99 -17.24
N ILE A 98 -2.42 -7.78 -16.68
CA ILE A 98 -3.26 -7.39 -15.55
C ILE A 98 -4.58 -6.81 -16.05
N GLY A 99 -4.96 -7.07 -17.31
CA GLY A 99 -6.22 -6.64 -17.90
C GLY A 99 -7.47 -7.03 -17.11
N CYS A 100 -7.36 -7.97 -16.16
CA CYS A 100 -8.42 -8.30 -15.21
C CYS A 100 -8.71 -7.15 -14.21
N ILE A 101 -7.76 -6.25 -13.96
CA ILE A 101 -7.92 -5.10 -13.07
C ILE A 101 -8.31 -3.86 -13.90
N PRO A 102 -9.47 -3.24 -13.63
CA PRO A 102 -9.93 -2.06 -14.37
C PRO A 102 -8.90 -0.91 -14.36
N ASN A 103 -8.74 -0.14 -15.44
CA ASN A 103 -7.73 0.92 -15.57
C ASN A 103 -7.93 2.14 -14.65
N SER A 104 -9.14 2.39 -14.15
CA SER A 104 -9.45 3.47 -13.20
C SER A 104 -9.39 3.05 -11.73
N CYS A 105 -8.96 1.82 -11.41
CA CYS A 105 -9.06 1.35 -10.04
C CYS A 105 -8.00 1.90 -9.07
N THR A 106 -8.40 2.02 -7.80
CA THR A 106 -7.56 2.19 -6.62
C THR A 106 -7.38 0.85 -5.93
N ILE A 107 -6.14 0.41 -5.69
CA ILE A 107 -5.87 -0.71 -4.78
C ILE A 107 -6.05 -0.21 -3.34
N LEU A 108 -6.95 -0.86 -2.60
CA LEU A 108 -7.32 -0.50 -1.22
C LEU A 108 -6.61 -1.38 -0.18
N ALA A 109 -6.42 -2.67 -0.49
CA ALA A 109 -5.70 -3.60 0.36
C ALA A 109 -5.15 -4.77 -0.46
N THR A 110 -4.06 -5.36 0.02
CA THR A 110 -3.44 -6.55 -0.58
C THR A 110 -3.22 -7.64 0.46
N SER A 111 -3.19 -8.89 0.04
CA SER A 111 -2.75 -10.00 0.88
C SER A 111 -1.47 -10.65 0.36
N LEU A 112 -0.74 -11.31 1.26
CA LEU A 112 0.46 -12.09 0.91
C LEU A 112 0.15 -13.25 -0.05
N ASN A 113 -1.11 -13.67 -0.15
CA ASN A 113 -1.55 -14.74 -1.05
C ASN A 113 -1.89 -14.21 -2.47
N GLY A 114 -1.57 -12.96 -2.78
CA GLY A 114 -1.80 -12.36 -4.09
C GLY A 114 -3.26 -11.97 -4.36
N LEU A 115 -4.05 -11.74 -3.31
CA LEU A 115 -5.37 -11.11 -3.45
C LEU A 115 -5.23 -9.59 -3.40
N ILE A 116 -5.99 -8.92 -4.26
CA ILE A 116 -6.12 -7.48 -4.33
C ILE A 116 -7.58 -7.13 -4.08
N LEU A 117 -7.81 -6.26 -3.10
CA LEU A 117 -9.06 -5.52 -2.97
C LEU A 117 -8.87 -4.17 -3.65
N GLY A 118 -9.75 -3.86 -4.60
CA GLY A 118 -9.74 -2.57 -5.29
C GLY A 118 -11.11 -1.93 -5.32
N GLU A 119 -11.09 -0.62 -5.59
CA GLU A 119 -12.25 0.21 -5.85
C GLU A 119 -12.13 0.76 -7.27
N CYS A 120 -13.21 0.74 -8.04
CA CYS A 120 -13.24 1.28 -9.39
C CYS A 120 -14.48 2.16 -9.57
N ASP A 121 -14.34 3.20 -10.39
CA ASP A 121 -15.48 4.00 -10.83
C ASP A 121 -16.37 3.16 -11.77
N CYS A 122 -17.69 3.26 -11.60
CA CYS A 122 -18.65 2.69 -12.54
C CYS A 122 -18.57 3.47 -13.86
N PRO A 123 -18.36 2.81 -15.00
CA PRO A 123 -18.30 3.49 -16.30
C PRO A 123 -19.63 4.20 -16.64
N ASP A 124 -20.76 3.66 -16.17
CA ASP A 124 -22.10 4.16 -16.48
C ASP A 124 -22.65 5.17 -15.45
N GLU A 125 -22.03 5.30 -14.28
CA GLU A 125 -22.49 6.17 -13.19
C GLU A 125 -21.27 6.90 -12.58
N TYR A 126 -21.03 8.14 -13.03
CA TYR A 126 -19.83 8.95 -12.72
C TYR A 126 -19.52 9.14 -11.22
N LEU A 127 -20.48 8.89 -10.33
CA LEU A 127 -20.33 9.06 -8.88
C LEU A 127 -20.39 7.74 -8.09
N LYS A 128 -20.60 6.61 -8.77
CA LYS A 128 -20.75 5.32 -8.11
C LYS A 128 -19.48 4.52 -8.26
N LYS A 129 -18.97 4.04 -7.13
CA LYS A 129 -17.81 3.18 -7.09
C LYS A 129 -18.22 1.78 -6.69
N PHE A 130 -17.59 0.78 -7.28
CA PHE A 130 -17.78 -0.61 -6.88
C PHE A 130 -16.47 -1.19 -6.36
N LEU A 131 -16.61 -2.12 -5.41
CA LEU A 131 -15.49 -2.86 -4.88
C LEU A 131 -15.33 -4.17 -5.66
N PHE A 132 -14.10 -4.57 -5.90
CA PHE A 132 -13.79 -5.86 -6.49
C PHE A 132 -12.66 -6.53 -5.74
N ILE A 133 -12.71 -7.86 -5.74
CA ILE A 133 -11.62 -8.72 -5.30
C ILE A 133 -10.99 -9.35 -6.53
N CYS A 134 -9.67 -9.38 -6.60
CA CYS A 134 -8.98 -10.11 -7.64
C CYS A 134 -7.85 -10.98 -7.11
N LYS A 135 -7.81 -12.23 -7.55
CA LYS A 135 -6.69 -13.15 -7.31
C LYS A 135 -5.77 -13.09 -8.51
N LEU A 136 -4.62 -12.42 -8.34
CA LEU A 136 -3.67 -12.22 -9.44
C LEU A 136 -3.24 -13.54 -10.06
N THR A 137 -2.86 -14.54 -9.26
CA THR A 137 -2.33 -15.81 -9.78
C THR A 137 -3.29 -16.57 -10.70
N THR A 138 -4.60 -16.36 -10.57
CA THR A 138 -5.62 -17.02 -11.39
C THR A 138 -6.37 -16.06 -12.30
N LEU A 139 -6.07 -14.76 -12.23
CA LEU A 139 -6.80 -13.68 -12.90
C LEU A 139 -8.32 -13.74 -12.65
N ASP A 140 -8.74 -14.33 -11.52
CA ASP A 140 -10.15 -14.40 -11.11
C ASP A 140 -10.48 -13.10 -10.38
N CYS A 141 -11.23 -12.22 -11.05
CA CYS A 141 -11.73 -10.99 -10.46
C CYS A 141 -13.26 -11.05 -10.31
N ARG A 142 -13.77 -10.61 -9.16
CA ARG A 142 -15.19 -10.60 -8.85
C ARG A 142 -15.59 -9.30 -8.18
N THR A 143 -16.76 -8.79 -8.55
CA THR A 143 -17.37 -7.63 -7.88
C THR A 143 -17.93 -8.07 -6.53
N LEU A 144 -17.64 -7.27 -5.50
CA LEU A 144 -18.20 -7.45 -4.17
C LEU A 144 -19.58 -6.77 -4.10
N PRO A 145 -20.50 -7.27 -3.26
CA PRO A 145 -21.74 -6.54 -2.98
C PRO A 145 -21.40 -5.18 -2.35
N PHE A 146 -22.32 -4.24 -2.46
CA PHE A 146 -22.18 -2.96 -1.79
C PHE A 146 -22.13 -3.15 -0.27
N PRO A 147 -21.26 -2.41 0.44
CA PRO A 147 -21.32 -2.30 1.90
C PRO A 147 -22.71 -1.87 2.36
N ILE A 148 -23.03 -2.15 3.63
CA ILE A 148 -24.34 -1.81 4.21
C ILE A 148 -24.52 -0.29 4.17
N TYR A 149 -23.46 0.45 4.49
CA TYR A 149 -23.47 1.90 4.55
C TYR A 149 -22.65 2.54 3.43
N LYS A 150 -23.20 3.60 2.83
CA LYS A 150 -22.56 4.39 1.76
C LYS A 150 -21.54 5.41 2.26
N TYR A 151 -21.16 5.37 3.54
CA TYR A 151 -20.22 6.30 4.14
C TYR A 151 -18.84 6.24 3.50
N ILE A 152 -18.06 7.30 3.65
CA ILE A 152 -16.69 7.34 3.12
C ILE A 152 -15.84 6.34 3.92
N ALA A 153 -15.29 5.35 3.22
CA ALA A 153 -14.35 4.40 3.81
C ALA A 153 -13.00 5.07 4.06
N VAL A 154 -12.52 4.95 5.29
CA VAL A 154 -11.21 5.47 5.71
C VAL A 154 -10.15 4.39 5.59
N LYS A 155 -10.53 3.13 5.84
CA LYS A 155 -9.59 2.03 5.89
C LYS A 155 -10.20 0.71 5.43
N PHE A 156 -9.39 -0.09 4.74
CA PHE A 156 -9.67 -1.49 4.47
C PHE A 156 -8.54 -2.37 5.00
N ALA A 157 -8.91 -3.57 5.43
CA ALA A 157 -7.97 -4.65 5.73
C ALA A 157 -8.53 -5.97 5.23
N MET A 158 -7.68 -6.88 4.76
CA MET A 158 -8.13 -8.15 4.20
C MET A 158 -7.31 -9.32 4.75
N VAL A 159 -8.00 -10.30 5.31
CA VAL A 159 -7.39 -11.51 5.88
C VAL A 159 -7.79 -12.72 5.03
N VAL A 160 -6.80 -13.46 4.56
CA VAL A 160 -7.02 -14.75 3.89
C VAL A 160 -7.02 -15.85 4.94
N MET A 161 -8.13 -16.55 5.06
CA MET A 161 -8.35 -17.62 6.03
C MET A 161 -7.98 -18.99 5.44
N CYS A 162 -8.26 -19.22 4.16
CA CYS A 162 -7.94 -20.45 3.44
C CYS A 162 -7.75 -20.15 1.94
N SER A 163 -6.92 -20.92 1.25
CA SER A 163 -6.66 -20.77 -0.19
C SER A 163 -7.38 -21.77 -1.08
N ASN A 164 -7.88 -22.88 -0.53
CA ASN A 164 -8.59 -23.92 -1.28
C ASN A 164 -9.63 -24.66 -0.41
N PRO A 165 -10.94 -24.34 -0.53
CA PRO A 165 -11.48 -23.22 -1.29
C PRO A 165 -11.05 -21.85 -0.72
N LEU A 166 -11.04 -20.82 -1.56
CA LEU A 166 -10.61 -19.49 -1.18
C LEU A 166 -11.60 -18.87 -0.17
N HIS A 167 -11.14 -18.72 1.08
CA HIS A 167 -11.87 -18.04 2.13
C HIS A 167 -11.12 -16.81 2.60
N PHE A 168 -11.78 -15.67 2.57
CA PHE A 168 -11.21 -14.41 3.03
C PHE A 168 -12.28 -13.56 3.70
N LYS A 169 -11.81 -12.60 4.49
CA LYS A 169 -12.62 -11.59 5.16
C LYS A 169 -12.06 -10.22 4.85
N ILE A 170 -12.93 -9.23 4.71
CA ILE A 170 -12.55 -7.83 4.53
C ILE A 170 -13.14 -7.04 5.67
N ILE A 171 -12.31 -6.27 6.35
CA ILE A 171 -12.73 -5.28 7.33
C ILE A 171 -12.73 -3.93 6.62
N ARG A 172 -13.83 -3.20 6.78
CA ARG A 172 -14.00 -1.83 6.31
C ARG A 172 -14.26 -0.92 7.50
N LEU A 173 -13.50 0.15 7.60
CA LEU A 173 -13.72 1.23 8.55
C LEU A 173 -14.20 2.47 7.78
N SER A 174 -15.32 3.05 8.19
CA SER A 174 -15.90 4.23 7.56
C SER A 174 -16.37 5.24 8.60
N TYR A 175 -16.49 6.51 8.25
CA TYR A 175 -17.10 7.50 9.15
C TYR A 175 -18.56 7.14 9.43
N ALA A 176 -19.02 7.29 10.67
CA ALA A 176 -20.44 7.24 10.98
C ALA A 176 -21.09 8.60 10.71
N GLU A 177 -22.38 8.63 10.33
CA GLU A 177 -23.14 9.88 10.25
C GLU A 177 -23.34 10.50 11.64
N SER A 178 -23.45 11.83 11.66
CA SER A 178 -23.67 12.64 12.88
C SER A 178 -24.92 12.23 13.67
N ASP A 179 -25.92 11.69 13.00
CA ASP A 179 -27.25 11.45 13.60
C ASP A 179 -27.26 10.26 14.55
N ASP A 180 -26.22 9.42 14.54
CA ASP A 180 -26.12 8.21 15.36
C ASP A 180 -25.54 8.46 16.77
N VAL A 181 -24.96 9.63 17.05
CA VAL A 181 -24.23 9.89 18.30
C VAL A 181 -24.29 11.35 18.78
N THR A 182 -24.54 11.52 20.08
CA THR A 182 -24.35 12.73 20.90
C THR A 182 -23.25 13.66 20.39
N ASN A 183 -23.55 14.96 20.23
CA ASN A 183 -22.63 16.06 19.85
C ASN A 183 -21.45 16.21 20.82
N ASP A 184 -20.57 15.21 20.87
CA ASP A 184 -19.33 15.25 21.61
C ASP A 184 -18.22 15.57 20.60
N HIS A 185 -17.87 16.86 20.54
CA HIS A 185 -16.86 17.38 19.63
C HIS A 185 -15.45 16.82 19.89
N ASP A 186 -15.25 16.12 21.00
CA ASP A 186 -13.96 15.52 21.37
C ASP A 186 -13.74 14.15 20.73
N TYR A 187 -14.74 13.57 20.04
CA TYR A 187 -14.65 12.22 19.46
C TYR A 187 -15.20 12.15 18.03
N GLU A 188 -14.60 11.26 17.24
CA GLU A 188 -15.14 10.81 15.96
C GLU A 188 -15.65 9.38 16.06
N ASN A 189 -16.81 9.14 15.44
CA ASN A 189 -17.42 7.82 15.39
C ASN A 189 -17.10 7.16 14.05
N PHE A 190 -16.64 5.92 14.12
CA PHE A 190 -16.38 5.10 12.95
C PHE A 190 -17.24 3.84 13.00
N ARG A 191 -17.78 3.47 11.85
CA ARG A 191 -18.50 2.21 11.61
C ARG A 191 -17.53 1.15 11.15
N LEU A 192 -17.62 -0.04 11.76
CA LEU A 192 -16.84 -1.21 11.39
C LEU A 192 -17.74 -2.23 10.69
N GLU A 193 -17.40 -2.59 9.46
CA GLU A 193 -18.11 -3.62 8.70
C GLU A 193 -17.18 -4.78 8.34
N LEU A 194 -17.74 -5.99 8.33
CA LEU A 194 -17.06 -7.22 7.99
C LEU A 194 -17.71 -7.89 6.79
N PHE A 195 -16.99 -7.98 5.69
CA PHE A 195 -17.33 -8.88 4.59
C PHE A 195 -16.82 -10.29 4.86
N GLN A 196 -17.61 -11.30 4.51
CA GLN A 196 -17.22 -12.71 4.59
C GLN A 196 -17.41 -13.38 3.23
N SER A 197 -16.34 -13.99 2.69
CA SER A 197 -16.43 -14.65 1.39
C SER A 197 -17.22 -15.96 1.39
N THR A 198 -17.50 -16.53 2.58
CA THR A 198 -18.33 -17.74 2.73
C THR A 198 -19.80 -17.49 2.48
N THR A 199 -20.31 -16.34 2.95
CA THR A 199 -21.70 -15.93 2.74
C THR A 199 -21.84 -14.92 1.61
N TRP A 200 -20.73 -14.31 1.18
CA TRP A 200 -20.68 -13.22 0.20
C TRP A 200 -21.49 -11.99 0.62
N GLU A 201 -21.41 -11.64 1.91
CA GLU A 201 -22.22 -10.59 2.53
C GLU A 201 -21.39 -9.72 3.48
N TRP A 202 -21.83 -8.47 3.63
CA TRP A 202 -21.35 -7.55 4.66
C TRP A 202 -22.15 -7.72 5.96
N ARG A 203 -21.48 -7.55 7.09
CA ARG A 203 -22.09 -7.52 8.42
C ARG A 203 -21.60 -6.29 9.18
N ASP A 204 -22.51 -5.62 9.87
CA ASP A 204 -22.15 -4.56 10.80
C ASP A 204 -21.53 -5.17 12.07
N LEU A 205 -20.37 -4.66 12.47
CA LEU A 205 -19.72 -5.01 13.73
C LEU A 205 -19.92 -3.94 14.82
N GLY A 206 -20.58 -2.83 14.48
CA GLY A 206 -20.88 -1.73 15.38
C GLY A 206 -19.96 -0.52 15.19
N ASN A 207 -20.04 0.38 16.17
CA ASN A 207 -19.31 1.64 16.19
C ASN A 207 -18.08 1.57 17.09
N ILE A 208 -17.01 2.21 16.66
CA ILE A 208 -15.86 2.56 17.50
C ILE A 208 -15.78 4.08 17.63
N ARG A 209 -15.32 4.55 18.78
CA ARG A 209 -15.04 5.97 19.04
C ARG A 209 -13.55 6.17 19.16
N LEU A 210 -13.02 7.11 18.39
CA LEU A 210 -11.66 7.57 18.52
C LEU A 210 -11.68 9.05 18.92
N PRO A 211 -10.70 9.55 19.69
CA PRO A 211 -10.60 10.97 19.95
C PRO A 211 -10.51 11.77 18.64
N TYR A 212 -11.06 12.97 18.65
CA TYR A 212 -11.01 13.89 17.52
C TYR A 212 -9.54 14.09 17.09
N SER A 213 -9.29 14.13 15.79
CA SER A 213 -7.94 14.14 15.20
C SER A 213 -7.13 12.83 15.30
N VAL A 214 -7.68 11.73 15.84
CA VAL A 214 -7.04 10.41 15.84
C VAL A 214 -7.66 9.54 14.75
N HIS A 215 -6.95 9.39 13.63
CA HIS A 215 -7.40 8.59 12.49
C HIS A 215 -6.32 7.60 12.01
N PRO A 216 -6.69 6.57 11.23
CA PRO A 216 -5.73 5.67 10.57
C PRO A 216 -4.77 6.43 9.64
N VAL A 217 -3.47 6.13 9.71
CA VAL A 217 -2.43 6.84 8.93
C VAL A 217 -1.61 5.98 7.97
N SER A 218 -1.54 4.67 8.21
CA SER A 218 -0.88 3.75 7.27
C SER A 218 -1.83 3.42 6.12
N ASP A 219 -1.32 3.16 4.92
CA ASP A 219 -2.10 2.57 3.80
C ASP A 219 -2.36 1.07 4.02
N GLU A 220 -1.49 0.39 4.76
CA GLU A 220 -1.59 -1.06 5.00
C GLU A 220 -1.90 -1.37 6.47
N ALA A 221 -2.81 -2.30 6.72
CA ALA A 221 -3.06 -2.85 8.05
C ALA A 221 -2.12 -4.03 8.30
N ILE A 222 -1.67 -4.20 9.55
CA ILE A 222 -0.81 -5.34 9.91
C ILE A 222 -1.71 -6.49 10.34
N ILE A 223 -1.48 -7.67 9.76
CA ILE A 223 -2.26 -8.86 10.09
C ILE A 223 -1.32 -9.86 10.75
N SER A 224 -1.64 -10.27 11.98
CA SER A 224 -0.86 -11.28 12.70
C SER A 224 -1.78 -12.18 13.51
N LYS A 225 -1.63 -13.50 13.34
CA LYS A 225 -2.41 -14.54 14.03
C LYS A 225 -3.93 -14.34 13.94
N GLY A 226 -4.42 -13.85 12.80
CA GLY A 226 -5.85 -13.59 12.59
C GLY A 226 -6.39 -12.30 13.21
N VAL A 227 -5.52 -11.50 13.83
CA VAL A 227 -5.83 -10.16 14.35
C VAL A 227 -5.36 -9.11 13.34
N VAL A 228 -6.18 -8.08 13.14
CA VAL A 228 -5.89 -6.92 12.31
C VAL A 228 -5.51 -5.76 13.22
N TYR A 229 -4.37 -5.13 12.93
CA TYR A 229 -3.83 -3.99 13.65
C TYR A 229 -3.76 -2.79 12.71
N ILE A 230 -4.34 -1.67 13.13
CA ILE A 230 -4.37 -0.42 12.36
C ILE A 230 -3.59 0.65 13.12
N LEU A 231 -2.55 1.20 12.48
CA LEU A 231 -1.77 2.31 13.04
C LEU A 231 -2.55 3.63 12.96
N LEU A 232 -2.68 4.29 14.10
CA LEU A 232 -3.32 5.59 14.26
C LEU A 232 -2.29 6.74 14.26
N LEU A 233 -2.74 7.96 13.94
CA LEU A 233 -1.89 9.16 13.87
C LEU A 233 -1.12 9.44 15.15
N ASN A 234 -1.70 9.09 16.30
CA ASN A 234 -1.09 9.24 17.62
C ASN A 234 -0.12 8.10 17.99
N TYR A 235 0.30 7.28 17.01
CA TYR A 235 1.17 6.13 17.17
C TYR A 235 0.61 4.99 18.04
N GLN A 236 -0.70 4.99 18.29
CA GLN A 236 -1.41 3.87 18.92
C GLN A 236 -1.91 2.87 17.86
N ILE A 237 -2.35 1.72 18.33
CA ILE A 237 -2.84 0.62 17.49
C ILE A 237 -4.30 0.35 17.86
N LEU A 238 -5.16 0.31 16.85
CA LEU A 238 -6.51 -0.23 16.91
C LEU A 238 -6.50 -1.71 16.52
#